data_AF-A0A5T0SED1-F1
#
_entry.id   AF-A0A5T0SED1-F1
#
_cell.length_a   1.000
_cell.length_b   1.000
_cell.length_c   1.000
_cell.angle_alpha   90.00
_cell.angle_beta   90.00
_cell.angle_gamma   90.00
#
_symmetry.space_group_name_H-M   'P 1'
#
loop_
_entity.id
_entity.type
_entity.pdbx_description
1 polymer ?
#
loop_
_entity_poly.entity_id
_entity_poly.type
_entity_poly.pdbx_seq_one_letter_code
_entity_poly.pdbx_strand_id
1 'polypeptide(L)' 'DILNIDEKDGGTLLYKINNQACVGIELTRHDSRMAMKIYGIENLDKECKLFIQSPSFKDLSYTKKDFKWYYLE' A
#
# COMPACT_ATOMS: atom_id res chain seq x y z
N ASP A 1 -11.09 -4.68 1.52
CA ASP A 1 -12.12 -3.70 1.11
C ASP A 1 -11.57 -2.80 0.04
N ILE A 2 -12.43 -2.36 -0.87
CA ILE A 2 -12.07 -1.39 -1.91
C ILE A 2 -12.62 -0.04 -1.47
N LEU A 3 -11.75 0.94 -1.26
CA LEU A 3 -12.14 2.32 -1.01
C LEU A 3 -11.94 3.12 -2.28
N ASN A 4 -13.06 3.39 -2.95
CA ASN A 4 -13.21 4.41 -3.98
C ASN A 4 -12.14 4.33 -5.08
N ILE A 5 -12.29 3.38 -6.03
CA ILE A 5 -11.46 3.33 -7.24
C ILE A 5 -12.16 4.13 -8.34
N ASP A 6 -11.54 5.23 -8.72
CA ASP A 6 -11.87 6.05 -9.88
C ASP A 6 -10.78 5.87 -10.95
N GLU A 7 -11.18 5.77 -12.22
CA GLU A 7 -10.23 5.55 -13.31
C GLU A 7 -9.31 6.76 -13.58
N LYS A 8 -9.71 7.97 -13.16
CA LYS A 8 -8.96 9.21 -13.36
C LYS A 8 -8.09 9.56 -12.14
N ASP A 9 -8.62 9.34 -10.95
CA ASP A 9 -8.02 9.80 -9.69
C ASP A 9 -7.40 8.66 -8.87
N GLY A 10 -7.67 7.41 -9.25
CA GLY A 10 -7.19 6.22 -8.56
C GLY A 10 -8.04 5.85 -7.34
N GLY A 11 -7.42 5.22 -6.34
CA GLY A 11 -8.12 4.74 -5.16
C GLY A 11 -7.27 3.84 -4.28
N THR A 12 -7.85 3.40 -3.16
CA THR A 12 -7.12 2.59 -2.17
C THR A 12 -7.76 1.22 -2.00
N LEU A 13 -6.97 0.18 -2.21
CA LEU A 13 -7.29 -1.20 -1.86
C LEU A 13 -6.73 -1.51 -0.48
N LEU A 14 -7.57 -2.02 0.41
CA LEU A 14 -7.19 -2.45 1.74
C LEU A 14 -7.12 -3.97 1.80
N TYR A 15 -5.90 -4.48 1.99
CA TYR A 15 -5.68 -5.88 2.32
C TYR A 15 -5.76 -6.07 3.84
N LYS A 16 -6.59 -7.03 4.24
CA LYS A 16 -6.91 -7.29 5.64
C LYS A 16 -6.35 -8.62 6.10
N ILE A 17 -5.84 -8.66 7.32
CA ILE A 17 -5.53 -9.87 8.07
C ILE A 17 -6.37 -9.80 9.34
N ASN A 18 -7.03 -10.91 9.71
CA ASN A 18 -7.94 -10.96 10.87
C ASN A 18 -9.01 -9.85 10.85
N ASN A 19 -9.53 -9.55 9.66
CA ASN A 19 -10.50 -8.49 9.40
C ASN A 19 -10.02 -7.04 9.73
N GLN A 20 -8.74 -6.85 10.04
CA GLN A 20 -8.12 -5.54 10.23
C GLN A 20 -7.31 -5.17 8.98
N ALA A 21 -7.41 -3.92 8.53
CA ALA A 21 -6.59 -3.44 7.41
C ALA A 21 -5.12 -3.34 7.85
N CYS A 22 -4.25 -4.10 7.20
CA CYS A 22 -2.81 -4.10 7.48
C CYS A 22 -1.99 -3.47 6.36
N VAL A 23 -2.51 -3.46 5.12
CA VAL A 23 -1.80 -2.92 3.96
C VAL A 23 -2.75 -2.06 3.15
N GLY A 24 -2.30 -0.85 2.83
CA GLY A 24 -2.89 0.00 1.82
C GLY A 24 -2.12 -0.14 0.51
N ILE A 25 -2.85 -0.39 -0.57
CA ILE A 25 -2.36 -0.30 -1.93
C ILE A 25 -3.09 0.87 -2.57
N GLU A 26 -2.37 1.96 -2.78
CA GLU A 26 -2.94 3.20 -3.30
C GLU A 26 -2.51 3.37 -4.76
N LEU A 27 -3.49 3.40 -5.66
CA LEU A 27 -3.33 3.94 -7.00
C LEU A 27 -3.61 5.44 -6.93
N THR A 28 -2.68 6.25 -7.42
CA THR A 28 -2.84 7.70 -7.47
C THR A 28 -1.98 8.30 -8.57
N ARG A 29 -2.20 9.57 -8.88
CA ARG A 29 -1.40 10.30 -9.86
C ARG A 29 -0.13 10.83 -9.19
N HIS A 30 1.02 10.35 -9.64
CA HIS A 30 2.35 10.80 -9.20
C HIS A 30 3.15 11.24 -10.43
N ASP A 31 3.72 12.45 -10.41
CA ASP A 31 4.49 13.02 -11.52
C ASP A 31 3.75 12.95 -12.88
N SER A 32 2.46 13.30 -12.88
CA SER A 32 1.56 13.25 -14.05
C SER A 32 1.24 11.85 -14.60
N ARG A 33 1.73 10.78 -13.97
CA ARG A 33 1.47 9.38 -14.36
C ARG A 33 0.67 8.68 -13.29
N MET A 34 -0.09 7.64 -13.67
CA MET A 34 -0.67 6.75 -12.68
C MET A 34 0.43 5.91 -12.05
N ALA A 35 0.46 5.87 -10.73
CA ALA A 35 1.42 5.11 -9.97
C ALA A 35 0.74 4.42 -8.79
N MET A 36 1.33 3.32 -8.37
CA MET A 36 0.92 2.59 -7.18
C MET A 36 1.97 2.79 -6.08
N LYS A 37 1.52 3.06 -4.86
CA LYS A 37 2.35 2.88 -3.65
C LYS A 37 1.72 1.86 -2.72
N ILE A 38 2.56 1.06 -2.07
CA ILE A 38 2.15 0.04 -1.11
C ILE A 38 2.68 0.45 0.26
N TYR A 39 1.83 0.46 1.29
CA TYR A 39 2.22 0.85 2.63
C TYR A 39 1.58 -0.02 3.71
N GLY A 40 2.33 -0.26 4.79
CA GLY A 40 1.83 -0.93 5.97
C GLY A 40 0.98 0.02 6.82
N ILE A 41 -0.10 -0.49 7.40
CA ILE A 41 -0.96 0.21 8.34
C ILE A 41 -0.68 -0.36 9.72
N GLU A 42 -0.10 0.44 10.62
CA GLU A 42 0.12 0.00 12.00
C GLU A 42 -1.21 -0.20 12.71
N ASN A 43 -1.39 -1.37 13.31
CA ASN A 43 -2.54 -1.69 14.16
C ASN A 43 -2.12 -2.64 15.29
N LEU A 44 -3.07 -3.05 16.14
CA LEU A 44 -2.79 -3.89 17.31
C LEU A 44 -2.64 -5.38 16.98
N ASP A 45 -3.00 -5.82 15.77
CA ASP A 45 -2.92 -7.22 15.37
C ASP A 45 -1.47 -7.66 15.17
N LYS A 46 -1.10 -8.75 15.85
CA LYS A 46 0.27 -9.28 15.84
C LYS A 46 0.69 -9.78 14.46
N GLU A 47 -0.24 -10.36 13.70
CA GLU A 47 0.01 -10.90 12.37
C GLU A 47 0.21 -9.78 11.36
N CYS A 48 -0.61 -8.72 11.42
CA CYS A 48 -0.39 -7.50 10.64
C CYS A 48 1.02 -6.93 10.89
N LYS A 49 1.44 -6.78 12.16
CA LYS A 49 2.77 -6.27 12.52
C LYS A 49 3.89 -7.12 11.94
N LEU A 50 3.82 -8.44 12.13
CA LEU A 50 4.83 -9.36 11.62
C LEU A 50 4.91 -9.32 10.09
N PHE A 51 3.75 -9.24 9.43
CA PHE A 51 3.67 -9.17 7.98
C PHE A 51 4.35 -7.90 7.43
N ILE A 52 3.98 -6.71 7.91
CA ILE A 52 4.54 -5.45 7.40
C ILE A 52 6.00 -5.22 7.81
N GLN A 53 6.48 -5.92 8.83
CA GLN A 53 7.89 -5.87 9.23
C GLN A 53 8.78 -6.84 8.44
N SER A 54 8.20 -7.75 7.66
CA SER A 54 8.96 -8.72 6.86
C SER A 54 9.84 -8.02 5.82
N PRO A 55 11.09 -8.51 5.58
CA PRO A 55 11.99 -7.89 4.60
C PRO A 55 11.37 -7.77 3.21
N SER A 56 10.65 -8.80 2.77
CA SER A 56 9.95 -8.81 1.48
C SER A 56 8.89 -7.72 1.36
N PHE A 57 8.11 -7.48 2.42
CA PHE A 57 7.17 -6.36 2.41
C PHE A 57 7.89 -5.02 2.38
N LYS A 58 8.98 -4.88 3.16
CA LYS A 58 9.75 -3.63 3.17
C LYS A 58 10.37 -3.32 1.81
N ASP A 59 10.85 -4.34 1.12
CA ASP A 59 11.36 -4.23 -0.23
C ASP A 59 10.29 -3.84 -1.24
N LEU A 60 9.01 -4.10 -0.97
CA LEU A 60 7.90 -3.63 -1.80
C LEU A 60 7.44 -2.22 -1.40
N SER A 61 7.50 -1.88 -0.12
CA SER A 61 6.83 -0.69 0.40
C SER A 61 7.72 0.55 0.40
N TYR A 62 9.01 0.42 0.72
CA TYR A 62 9.87 1.58 1.01
C TYR A 62 11.23 1.51 0.32
N THR A 63 11.80 2.69 0.08
CA THR A 63 13.20 2.94 -0.20
C THR A 63 13.90 3.39 1.10
N LYS A 64 15.17 3.75 1.02
CA LYS A 64 15.90 4.33 2.17
C LYS A 64 15.34 5.68 2.64
N LYS A 65 14.55 6.39 1.82
CA LYS A 65 14.12 7.77 2.08
C LYS A 65 12.61 7.99 2.05
N ASP A 66 11.87 7.16 1.32
CA ASP A 66 10.44 7.34 1.06
C ASP A 66 9.80 6.03 0.56
N PHE A 67 8.52 6.02 0.20
CA PHE A 67 7.84 4.89 -0.42
C PHE A 67 8.39 4.55 -1.81
N LYS A 68 8.22 3.28 -2.19
CA LYS A 68 8.41 2.86 -3.59
C LYS A 68 7.17 3.20 -4.40
N TRP A 69 7.39 3.85 -5.53
CA TRP A 69 6.38 4.14 -6.55
C TRP A 69 6.53 3.18 -7.72
N TYR A 70 5.43 2.53 -8.08
CA TYR A 70 5.33 1.64 -9.22
C TYR A 70 4.48 2.33 -10.29
N TYR A 71 5.14 2.89 -11.31
CA TYR A 71 4.46 3.56 -12.40
C TYR A 71 3.77 2.54 -13.31
N LEU A 72 2.50 2.78 -13.63
CA LEU A 72 1.71 1.96 -14.53
C LEU A 72 1.96 2.45 -15.98
N GLU A 73 2.27 1.53 -16.88
CA GLU A 73 2.47 1.79 -18.33
C GLU A 73 1.14 1.77 -19.10
#